data_AF-A0AAU6G4M1-F1
#
_entry.id   AF-A0AAU6G4M1-F1
#
_cell.length_a   1.000
_cell.length_b   1.000
_cell.length_c   1.000
_cell.angle_alpha   90.00
_cell.angle_beta   90.00
_cell.angle_gamma   90.00
#
_symmetry.space_group_name_H-M   'P 1'
#
loop_
_entity.id
_entity.type
_entity.pdbx_description
1 polymer ?
#
loop_
_entity_poly.entity_id
_entity_poly.type
_entity_poly.pdbx_seq_one_letter_code
_entity_poly.pdbx_strand_id
1 'polypeptide(L)'
;MFTAAVGRSAATFVWETANGRFCSGSAATAGGFTSTSCFSDRRDVPLSVRPALVPLLSTYSFAEVHVFGADREIVRSVMCNGRSLAVRRLPSVLNGRRALYAFELSETTAGQVTVTVVRGRATATEHVELMGGDPRHKPSCR
;
A
#
# COMPACT_ATOMS: atom_id res chain seq x y z
N MET A 1 -3.94 -15.29 -3.02
CA MET A 1 -2.78 -14.53 -2.48
C MET A 1 -2.12 -13.82 -3.63
N PHE A 2 -1.69 -12.58 -3.43
CA PHE A 2 -1.12 -11.73 -4.47
C PHE A 2 0.15 -11.04 -3.99
N THR A 3 1.13 -10.92 -4.88
CA THR A 3 2.39 -10.25 -4.59
C THR A 3 2.21 -8.75 -4.64
N ALA A 4 2.40 -8.08 -3.50
CA ALA A 4 2.41 -6.63 -3.38
C ALA A 4 3.73 -6.03 -3.85
N ALA A 5 4.85 -6.63 -3.41
CA ALA A 5 6.21 -6.18 -3.69
C ALA A 5 7.19 -7.37 -3.70
N VAL A 6 8.30 -7.23 -4.42
CA VAL A 6 9.40 -8.21 -4.45
C VAL A 6 10.70 -7.44 -4.32
N GLY A 7 11.23 -7.39 -3.10
CA GLY A 7 12.54 -6.84 -2.82
C GLY A 7 13.63 -7.89 -2.99
N ARG A 8 14.89 -7.49 -2.76
CA ARG A 8 16.05 -8.39 -2.89
C ARG A 8 16.04 -9.52 -1.88
N SER A 9 15.58 -9.25 -0.65
CA SER A 9 15.69 -10.18 0.48
C SER A 9 14.36 -10.83 0.86
N ALA A 10 13.22 -10.27 0.41
CA ALA A 10 11.90 -10.79 0.71
C ALA A 10 10.86 -10.38 -0.34
N ALA A 11 9.74 -11.10 -0.36
CA ALA A 11 8.54 -10.70 -1.06
C ALA A 11 7.40 -10.44 -0.07
N THR A 12 6.60 -9.41 -0.33
CA THR A 12 5.41 -9.08 0.45
C THR A 12 4.17 -9.49 -0.31
N PHE A 13 3.26 -10.15 0.40
CA PHE A 13 2.02 -10.68 -0.13
C PHE A 13 0.84 -10.11 0.63
N VAL A 14 -0.28 -9.98 -0.08
CA VAL A 14 -1.59 -9.68 0.50
C VAL A 14 -2.61 -10.70 0.01
N TRP A 15 -3.60 -11.00 0.85
CA TRP A 15 -4.67 -11.91 0.48
C TRP A 15 -5.93 -11.63 1.29
N GLU A 16 -7.04 -12.16 0.78
CA GLU A 16 -8.29 -12.26 1.53
C GLU A 16 -8.43 -13.71 2.01
N THR A 17 -8.77 -13.90 3.27
CA THR A 17 -9.12 -15.23 3.80
C THR A 17 -10.52 -15.64 3.37
N ALA A 18 -10.88 -16.92 3.52
CA ALA A 18 -12.24 -17.39 3.20
C ALA A 18 -13.35 -16.64 3.95
N ASN A 19 -13.08 -16.16 5.18
CA ASN A 19 -14.01 -15.34 5.96
C ASN A 19 -13.92 -13.82 5.67
N GLY A 20 -13.20 -13.42 4.62
CA GLY A 20 -13.18 -12.04 4.11
C GLY A 20 -12.22 -11.09 4.82
N ARG A 21 -11.29 -11.60 5.64
CA ARG A 21 -10.31 -10.77 6.35
C ARG A 21 -9.18 -10.41 5.41
N PHE A 22 -8.75 -9.15 5.46
CA PHE A 22 -7.52 -8.74 4.80
C PHE A 22 -6.33 -9.22 5.61
N CYS A 23 -5.41 -9.89 4.94
CA CYS A 23 -4.16 -10.35 5.52
C CYS A 23 -2.98 -9.92 4.65
N SER A 24 -1.84 -9.83 5.31
CA SER A 24 -0.56 -9.55 4.70
C SER A 24 0.52 -10.41 5.33
N GLY A 25 1.62 -10.59 4.62
CA GLY A 25 2.77 -11.31 5.14
C GLY A 25 3.97 -11.13 4.24
N SER A 26 5.15 -11.28 4.83
CA SER A 26 6.41 -11.25 4.09
C SER A 26 7.09 -12.60 4.20
N ALA A 27 7.66 -13.06 3.09
CA ALA A 27 8.46 -14.28 3.05
C ALA A 27 9.89 -13.94 2.64
N ALA A 28 10.86 -14.48 3.38
CA ALA A 28 12.26 -14.33 3.04
C ALA A 28 12.59 -15.12 1.77
N THR A 29 13.53 -14.61 0.99
CA THR A 29 14.04 -15.31 -0.21
C THR A 29 14.69 -16.66 0.11
N ALA A 30 15.24 -16.81 1.33
CA ALA A 30 15.74 -18.08 1.85
C ALA A 30 14.63 -19.10 2.23
N GLY A 31 13.35 -18.72 2.11
CA GLY A 31 12.19 -19.55 2.39
C GLY A 31 11.47 -19.18 3.70
N GLY A 32 10.18 -19.51 3.77
CA GLY A 32 9.31 -19.31 4.93
C GLY A 32 8.73 -17.89 5.08
N PHE A 33 7.54 -17.80 5.68
CA PHE A 33 6.98 -16.51 6.09
C PHE A 33 7.69 -16.04 7.36
N THR A 34 8.23 -14.83 7.32
CA THR A 34 8.86 -14.17 8.46
C THR A 34 7.85 -13.37 9.28
N SER A 35 6.76 -12.94 8.65
CA SER A 35 5.67 -12.23 9.31
C SER A 35 4.35 -12.50 8.61
N THR A 36 3.28 -12.51 9.40
CA THR A 36 1.90 -12.55 8.91
C THR A 36 1.04 -11.73 9.85
N SER A 37 0.19 -10.88 9.29
CA SER A 37 -0.76 -10.06 10.03
C SER A 37 -2.10 -10.03 9.30
N CYS A 38 -3.17 -10.09 10.06
CA CYS A 38 -4.53 -10.05 9.55
C CYS A 38 -5.37 -9.09 10.38
N PHE A 39 -6.31 -8.42 9.74
CA PHE A 39 -7.43 -7.81 10.47
C PHE A 39 -8.22 -8.90 11.20
N SER A 40 -8.72 -8.60 12.40
CA SER A 40 -9.45 -9.57 13.24
C SER A 40 -10.74 -10.02 12.59
N ASP A 41 -11.54 -9.08 12.06
CA ASP A 41 -12.75 -9.31 11.29
C ASP A 41 -12.71 -8.58 9.92
N ARG A 42 -13.53 -9.05 8.96
CA ARG A 42 -13.70 -8.39 7.65
C ARG A 42 -14.24 -6.95 7.76
N ARG A 43 -14.98 -6.65 8.82
CA ARG A 43 -15.56 -5.33 9.11
C ARG A 43 -14.52 -4.34 9.64
N ASP A 44 -13.42 -4.83 10.19
CA ASP A 44 -12.34 -4.01 10.74
C ASP A 44 -11.43 -3.45 9.64
N VAL A 45 -11.52 -4.00 8.44
CA VAL A 45 -10.76 -3.52 7.29
C VAL A 45 -11.25 -2.10 6.95
N PRO A 46 -10.41 -1.07 7.08
CA PRO A 46 -10.84 0.31 6.96
C PRO A 46 -11.31 0.59 5.54
N LEU A 47 -12.41 1.33 5.43
CA LEU A 47 -13.02 1.75 4.17
C LEU A 47 -13.59 3.16 4.37
N SER A 48 -13.39 4.03 3.38
CA SER A 48 -13.99 5.35 3.35
C SER A 48 -15.32 5.35 2.58
N VAL A 49 -16.30 6.08 3.11
CA VAL A 49 -17.55 6.39 2.39
C VAL A 49 -17.39 7.57 1.43
N ARG A 50 -16.28 8.30 1.52
CA ARG A 50 -15.89 9.40 0.63
C ARG A 50 -14.68 8.99 -0.22
N PRO A 51 -14.42 9.66 -1.34
CA PRO A 51 -13.17 9.49 -2.06
C PRO A 51 -11.96 9.67 -1.13
N ALA A 52 -11.09 8.64 -1.05
CA ALA A 52 -9.90 8.67 -0.20
C ALA A 52 -8.93 7.53 -0.54
N LEU A 53 -7.66 7.76 -0.22
CA LEU A 53 -6.65 6.71 -0.10
C LEU A 53 -6.63 6.18 1.33
N VAL A 54 -6.82 4.87 1.50
CA VAL A 54 -6.94 4.22 2.82
C VAL A 54 -5.77 3.26 3.03
N PRO A 55 -4.87 3.52 3.98
CA PRO A 55 -3.72 2.65 4.25
C PRO A 55 -4.18 1.30 4.82
N LEU A 56 -3.53 0.21 4.39
CA LEU A 56 -3.83 -1.16 4.83
C LEU A 56 -2.61 -1.92 5.31
N LEU A 57 -1.44 -1.60 4.76
CA LEU A 57 -0.18 -2.16 5.16
C LEU A 57 0.91 -1.11 4.97
N SER A 58 1.71 -0.95 6.01
CA SER A 58 3.03 -0.35 5.92
C SER A 58 3.98 -1.26 6.68
N THR A 59 5.02 -1.76 6.03
CA THR A 59 6.00 -2.70 6.61
C THR A 59 7.40 -2.36 6.15
N TYR A 60 8.40 -2.57 7.02
CA TYR A 60 9.81 -2.20 6.77
C TYR A 60 10.79 -3.35 7.03
N SER A 61 10.32 -4.58 7.21
CA SER A 61 11.20 -5.69 7.65
C SER A 61 12.33 -6.00 6.66
N PHE A 62 12.15 -5.73 5.36
CA PHE A 62 13.16 -5.99 4.31
C PHE A 62 13.17 -4.94 3.21
N ALA A 63 12.03 -4.29 2.98
CA ALA A 63 11.85 -3.10 2.16
C ALA A 63 10.65 -2.34 2.76
N GLU A 64 10.59 -1.03 2.56
CA GLU A 64 9.42 -0.26 2.96
C GLU A 64 8.32 -0.45 1.91
N VAL A 65 7.32 -1.26 2.24
CA VAL A 65 6.20 -1.59 1.35
C VAL A 65 4.93 -0.97 1.89
N HIS A 66 4.23 -0.27 1.01
CA HIS A 66 2.94 0.34 1.29
C HIS A 66 1.86 -0.28 0.43
N VAL A 67 0.76 -0.70 1.06
CA VAL A 67 -0.47 -1.13 0.38
C VAL A 67 -1.63 -0.31 0.89
N PHE A 68 -2.39 0.27 -0.03
CA PHE A 68 -3.53 1.10 0.27
C PHE A 68 -4.69 0.83 -0.71
N GLY A 69 -5.91 1.05 -0.23
CA GLY A 69 -7.10 1.08 -1.04
C GLY A 69 -7.33 2.48 -1.62
N ALA A 70 -7.80 2.56 -2.87
CA ALA A 70 -8.34 3.79 -3.42
C ALA A 70 -9.88 3.66 -3.48
N ASP A 71 -10.55 4.29 -2.52
CA ASP A 71 -12.00 4.18 -2.39
C ASP A 71 -12.66 5.25 -3.27
N ARG A 72 -13.49 4.81 -4.24
CA ARG A 72 -14.14 5.69 -5.25
C ARG A 72 -13.14 6.51 -6.09
N GLU A 73 -11.90 6.04 -6.18
CA GLU A 73 -10.80 6.70 -6.87
C GLU A 73 -9.93 5.69 -7.62
N ILE A 74 -9.22 6.18 -8.63
CA ILE A 74 -8.25 5.38 -9.39
C ILE A 74 -6.90 6.09 -9.33
N VAL A 75 -5.88 5.39 -8.84
CA VAL A 75 -4.51 5.93 -8.80
C VAL A 75 -3.94 5.99 -10.22
N ARG A 76 -3.37 7.14 -10.58
CA ARG A 76 -2.66 7.36 -11.84
C ARG A 76 -1.16 7.32 -11.69
N SER A 77 -0.66 7.99 -10.66
CA SER A 77 0.77 8.08 -10.39
C SER A 77 1.00 8.31 -8.92
N VAL A 78 2.12 7.79 -8.42
CA VAL A 78 2.67 8.13 -7.11
C VAL A 78 4.02 8.77 -7.34
N MET A 79 4.25 9.89 -6.68
CA MET A 79 5.49 10.65 -6.72
C MET A 79 6.05 10.80 -5.33
N CYS A 80 7.36 10.62 -5.22
CA CYS A 80 8.09 10.94 -4.02
C CYS A 80 9.15 11.99 -4.32
N ASN A 81 9.03 13.16 -3.70
CA ASN A 81 9.94 14.30 -3.88
C ASN A 81 10.28 14.59 -5.36
N GLY A 82 9.26 14.62 -6.23
CA GLY A 82 9.41 14.88 -7.67
C GLY A 82 9.76 13.66 -8.53
N ARG A 83 10.09 12.51 -7.94
CA ARG A 83 10.40 11.27 -8.67
C ARG A 83 9.18 10.35 -8.73
N SER A 84 8.89 9.80 -9.90
CA SER A 84 7.82 8.80 -10.04
C SER A 84 8.23 7.48 -9.38
N LEU A 85 7.33 6.91 -8.59
CA LEU A 85 7.47 5.56 -8.04
C LEU A 85 6.73 4.55 -8.93
N ALA A 86 7.28 3.34 -9.03
CA ALA A 86 6.58 2.23 -9.65
C ALA A 86 5.40 1.82 -8.75
N VAL A 87 4.19 1.91 -9.29
CA VAL A 87 2.95 1.55 -8.58
C VAL A 87 2.35 0.33 -9.24
N ARG A 88 2.05 -0.67 -8.43
CA ARG A 88 1.38 -1.89 -8.85
C ARG A 88 -0.08 -1.83 -8.44
N ARG A 89 -0.99 -1.93 -9.41
CA ARG A 89 -2.39 -2.23 -9.12
C ARG A 89 -2.49 -3.72 -8.78
N LEU A 90 -3.02 -4.02 -7.59
CA LEU A 90 -3.18 -5.39 -7.15
C LEU A 90 -4.53 -5.95 -7.62
N PRO A 91 -4.62 -7.27 -7.85
CA PRO A 91 -5.90 -7.92 -8.08
C PRO A 91 -6.89 -7.66 -6.95
N SER A 92 -8.18 -7.73 -7.27
CA SER A 92 -9.26 -7.52 -6.32
C SER A 92 -9.17 -8.52 -5.16
N VAL A 93 -8.80 -8.02 -4.00
CA VAL A 93 -9.12 -8.61 -2.69
C VAL A 93 -10.28 -7.83 -2.08
N LEU A 94 -10.84 -8.33 -0.99
CA LEU A 94 -12.02 -7.76 -0.32
C LEU A 94 -13.26 -7.81 -1.20
N ASN A 95 -13.49 -8.95 -1.86
CA ASN A 95 -14.61 -9.16 -2.79
C ASN A 95 -14.73 -8.08 -3.89
N GLY A 96 -13.60 -7.48 -4.29
CA GLY A 96 -13.59 -6.42 -5.30
C GLY A 96 -14.22 -5.10 -4.87
N ARG A 97 -14.45 -4.89 -3.56
CA ARG A 97 -15.06 -3.66 -3.02
C ARG A 97 -14.25 -2.39 -3.32
N ARG A 98 -12.96 -2.51 -3.60
CA ARG A 98 -12.08 -1.39 -3.94
C ARG A 98 -10.88 -1.83 -4.77
N ALA A 99 -10.28 -0.88 -5.48
CA ALA A 99 -8.98 -1.07 -6.10
C ALA A 99 -7.88 -0.96 -5.04
N LEU A 100 -6.92 -1.88 -5.07
CA LEU A 100 -5.74 -1.83 -4.23
C LEU A 100 -4.51 -1.47 -5.07
N TYR A 101 -3.61 -0.72 -4.45
CA TYR A 101 -2.34 -0.33 -5.02
C TYR A 101 -1.22 -0.59 -4.02
N ALA A 102 -0.06 -0.92 -4.55
CA ALA A 102 1.16 -1.06 -3.77
C ALA A 102 2.32 -0.31 -4.43
N PHE A 103 3.21 0.22 -3.60
CA PHE A 103 4.54 0.65 -4.02
C PHE A 103 5.56 0.23 -2.96
N GLU A 104 6.82 0.19 -3.39
CA GLU A 104 7.97 -0.14 -2.55
C GLU A 104 8.95 1.03 -2.59
N LEU A 105 9.60 1.28 -1.45
CA LEU A 105 10.71 2.19 -1.31
C LEU A 105 11.98 1.40 -0.96
N SER A 106 13.06 1.74 -1.67
CA SER A 106 14.37 1.07 -1.55
C SER A 106 15.02 1.27 -0.18
N GLU A 107 14.69 2.38 0.48
CA GLU A 107 15.21 2.80 1.78
C GLU A 107 14.04 3.30 2.62
N THR A 108 14.08 3.05 3.93
CA THR A 108 13.07 3.58 4.85
C THR A 108 13.11 5.10 4.84
N THR A 109 11.96 5.74 4.64
CA THR A 109 11.86 7.20 4.61
C THR A 109 10.66 7.71 5.40
N ALA A 110 10.85 8.86 6.03
CA ALA A 110 9.78 9.65 6.64
C ALA A 110 9.04 10.48 5.59
N GLY A 111 7.87 11.02 5.94
CA GLY A 111 7.16 12.04 5.16
C GLY A 111 5.92 11.49 4.45
N GLN A 112 5.63 12.02 3.26
CA GLN A 112 4.44 11.66 2.49
C GLN A 112 4.76 11.56 1.01
N VAL A 113 4.22 10.57 0.32
CA VAL A 113 4.21 10.56 -1.15
C VAL A 113 3.00 11.31 -1.66
N THR A 114 3.16 11.98 -2.80
CA THR A 114 2.07 12.63 -3.51
C THR A 114 1.45 11.64 -4.48
N VAL A 115 0.14 11.50 -4.44
CA VAL A 115 -0.60 10.57 -5.29
C VAL A 115 -1.56 11.37 -6.18
N THR A 116 -1.45 11.19 -7.48
CA THR A 116 -2.45 11.71 -8.42
C THR A 116 -3.52 10.64 -8.62
N VAL A 117 -4.77 11.00 -8.32
CA VAL A 117 -5.93 10.13 -8.48
C VAL A 117 -6.92 10.70 -9.49
N VAL A 118 -7.74 9.85 -10.08
CA VAL A 118 -8.94 10.23 -10.81
C VAL A 118 -10.16 9.97 -9.94
N ARG A 119 -10.96 11.02 -9.73
CA ARG A 119 -12.23 11.03 -8.99
C ARG A 119 -13.35 11.47 -9.93
N GLY A 120 -14.15 10.52 -10.40
CA GLY A 120 -15.13 10.76 -11.45
C GLY A 120 -14.43 11.19 -12.76
N ARG A 121 -14.62 12.46 -13.16
CA ARG A 121 -13.99 13.05 -14.36
C ARG A 121 -12.84 14.01 -14.06
N ALA A 122 -12.53 14.24 -12.79
CA ALA A 122 -11.47 15.16 -12.37
C ALA A 122 -10.25 14.40 -11.87
N THR A 123 -9.08 15.03 -11.97
CA THR A 123 -7.86 14.62 -11.28
C THR A 123 -7.76 15.34 -9.94
N ALA A 124 -7.31 14.65 -8.90
CA ALA A 124 -7.03 15.22 -7.60
C ALA A 124 -5.66 14.79 -7.10
N THR A 125 -5.12 15.56 -6.17
CA THR A 125 -3.89 15.23 -5.45
C THR A 125 -4.26 14.77 -4.05
N GLU A 126 -3.76 13.59 -3.70
CA GLU A 126 -3.90 12.95 -2.39
C GLU A 126 -2.50 12.64 -1.86
N HIS A 127 -2.42 12.21 -0.60
CA HIS A 127 -1.17 11.84 0.05
C HIS A 127 -1.26 10.47 0.72
N VAL A 128 -0.14 9.76 0.73
CA VAL A 128 0.03 8.54 1.55
C VAL A 128 1.21 8.81 2.49
N GLU A 129 0.94 8.72 3.79
CA GLU A 129 1.95 8.87 4.83
C GLU A 129 2.91 7.68 4.81
N LEU A 130 4.20 7.97 4.95
CA LEU A 130 5.27 6.99 5.05
C LEU A 130 5.57 6.71 6.52
N MET A 131 6.17 5.55 6.81
CA MET A 131 6.39 5.18 8.21
C MET A 131 7.43 6.11 8.86
N GLY A 132 7.14 6.53 10.09
CA GLY A 132 8.07 7.34 10.90
C GLY A 132 8.18 8.81 10.49
N GLY A 133 7.23 9.35 9.72
CA GLY A 133 7.25 10.75 9.31
C GLY A 133 6.61 11.73 10.26
N ASP A 134 7.39 12.67 10.80
CA ASP A 134 6.86 14.02 11.06
C ASP A 134 6.43 14.60 9.68
N PRO A 135 5.16 15.01 9.49
CA PRO A 135 4.66 15.54 8.22
C PRO A 135 5.42 16.78 7.72
N ARG A 136 6.30 17.38 8.55
CA ARG A 136 7.20 18.49 8.15
C ARG A 136 8.46 18.03 7.41
N HIS A 137 8.80 16.74 7.43
CA HIS A 137 9.99 16.22 6.75
C HIS A 137 9.68 15.80 5.31
N LYS A 138 10.47 16.32 4.36
CA LYS A 138 10.41 15.87 2.97
C LYS A 138 10.90 14.42 2.88
N PRO A 139 10.20 13.54 2.16
CA PRO A 139 10.67 12.17 2.00
C PRO A 139 11.97 12.13 1.19
N SER A 140 12.95 11.38 1.70
CA SER A 140 14.21 11.11 1.04
C SER A 140 14.08 9.84 0.19
N CYS A 141 13.28 9.89 -0.86
CA CYS A 141 13.24 8.78 -1.83
C CYS A 141 14.45 8.85 -2.76
N ARG A 142 15.48 8.05 -2.44
CA ARG A 142 16.67 7.83 -3.27
C ARG A 142 16.49 6.68 -4.25
#